data_AF-A0A520IJM9-F1
#
_entry.id   AF-A0A520IJM9-F1
#
_cell.length_a   1.000
_cell.length_b   1.000
_cell.length_c   1.000
_cell.angle_alpha   90.00
_cell.angle_beta   90.00
_cell.angle_gamma   90.00
#
_symmetry.space_group_name_H-M   'P 1'
#
loop_
_entity.id
_entity.type
_entity.pdbx_description
1 polymer ?
#
loop_
_entity_poly.entity_id
_entity_poly.type
_entity_poly.pdbx_seq_one_letter_code
_entity_poly.pdbx_strand_id
1 'polypeptide(L)'
;MQLSSGVATLLAATPSVARVAVKNAPSARLTDGVLTIEFDAGLHSQISRGTTVLTAMEPGEAIRLDGQRVVDRFLLIDQTRETVAGPHGAGHVHRLRGTAAGGIEKRVSVTFLDRYPGLALLNVQYRNVGATPLAVAGWQTATHDLLPHPDGAWSFSGASYPD
;
A
#
# COMPACT_ATOMS: atom_id res chain seq x y z
N MET A 1 55.86 -32.11 -26.85
CA MET A 1 54.79 -31.76 -27.79
C MET A 1 53.46 -31.92 -27.03
N GLN A 2 52.81 -30.79 -26.75
CA GLN A 2 51.46 -30.55 -26.20
C GLN A 2 50.93 -31.32 -24.97
N LEU A 3 50.84 -30.60 -23.85
CA LEU A 3 49.92 -30.84 -22.73
C LEU A 3 48.60 -30.13 -23.04
N SER A 4 47.48 -30.85 -23.06
CA SER A 4 46.13 -30.28 -23.15
C SER A 4 45.41 -30.42 -21.81
N SER A 5 45.26 -29.31 -21.10
CA SER A 5 44.48 -29.16 -19.88
C SER A 5 43.00 -28.93 -20.22
N GLY A 6 42.12 -29.79 -19.69
CA GLY A 6 40.67 -29.63 -19.79
C GLY A 6 40.12 -28.92 -18.55
N VAL A 7 39.47 -27.77 -18.72
CA VAL A 7 38.77 -27.05 -17.66
C VAL A 7 37.31 -27.49 -17.66
N ALA A 8 36.83 -28.04 -16.55
CA ALA A 8 35.43 -28.40 -16.36
C ALA A 8 34.71 -27.26 -15.62
N THR A 9 33.82 -26.55 -16.32
CA THR A 9 32.91 -25.55 -15.73
C THR A 9 31.67 -26.24 -15.16
N LEU A 10 31.48 -26.19 -13.84
CA LEU A 10 30.22 -26.54 -13.19
C LEU A 10 29.25 -25.35 -13.26
N LEU A 11 28.12 -25.53 -13.93
CA LEU A 11 26.99 -24.61 -13.89
C LEU A 11 26.18 -24.88 -12.61
N ALA A 12 26.23 -23.95 -11.66
CA ALA A 12 25.37 -23.97 -10.48
C ALA A 12 23.96 -23.49 -10.87
N ALA A 13 22.98 -24.38 -10.79
CA ALA A 13 21.57 -24.04 -10.98
C ALA A 13 21.03 -23.37 -9.71
N THR A 14 20.61 -22.11 -9.81
CA THR A 14 19.87 -21.43 -8.74
C THR A 14 18.44 -21.95 -8.68
N PRO A 15 17.91 -22.36 -7.52
CA PRO A 15 16.52 -22.77 -7.42
C PRO A 15 15.60 -21.55 -7.61
N SER A 16 14.82 -21.54 -8.69
CA SER A 16 13.72 -20.60 -8.85
C SER A 16 12.62 -20.92 -7.85
N VAL A 17 12.40 -20.03 -6.89
CA VAL A 17 11.23 -20.10 -6.01
C VAL A 17 9.99 -19.79 -6.85
N ALA A 18 9.19 -20.81 -7.14
CA ALA A 18 7.93 -20.65 -7.84
C ALA A 18 6.97 -19.80 -6.99
N ARG A 19 6.56 -18.63 -7.49
CA ARG A 19 5.50 -17.84 -6.88
C ARG A 19 4.17 -18.53 -7.17
N VAL A 20 3.57 -19.16 -6.16
CA VAL A 20 2.21 -19.66 -6.25
C VAL A 20 1.27 -18.45 -6.25
N ALA A 21 0.66 -18.15 -7.39
CA ALA A 21 -0.41 -17.17 -7.48
C ALA A 21 -1.66 -17.74 -6.79
N VAL A 22 -1.92 -17.31 -5.57
CA VAL A 22 -3.16 -17.64 -4.86
C VAL A 22 -4.28 -16.84 -5.51
N LYS A 23 -5.16 -17.55 -6.24
CA LYS A 23 -6.27 -16.96 -7.02
C LYS A 23 -7.31 -16.19 -6.17
N ASN A 24 -7.23 -16.32 -4.84
CA ASN A 24 -8.14 -15.71 -3.85
C ASN A 24 -7.37 -15.05 -2.69
N ALA A 25 -6.23 -14.40 -2.95
CA ALA A 25 -5.60 -13.61 -1.90
C ALA A 25 -6.57 -12.52 -1.42
N PRO A 26 -6.72 -12.31 -0.10
CA PRO A 26 -7.68 -11.34 0.42
C PRO A 26 -7.38 -9.96 -0.16
N SER A 27 -8.40 -9.29 -0.69
CA SER A 27 -8.33 -7.92 -1.17
C SER A 27 -9.50 -7.12 -0.64
N ALA A 28 -9.34 -5.80 -0.62
CA ALA A 28 -10.37 -4.86 -0.22
C ALA A 28 -10.56 -3.85 -1.33
N ARG A 29 -11.75 -3.81 -1.93
CA ARG A 29 -12.10 -2.80 -2.94
C ARG A 29 -13.02 -1.77 -2.31
N LEU A 30 -12.55 -0.53 -2.23
CA LEU A 30 -13.26 0.59 -1.65
C LEU A 30 -13.63 1.58 -2.76
N THR A 31 -14.89 2.02 -2.83
CA THR A 31 -15.32 2.93 -3.89
C THR A 31 -16.54 3.76 -3.49
N ASP A 32 -16.62 4.96 -4.04
CA ASP A 32 -17.81 5.84 -4.05
C ASP A 32 -18.50 5.89 -5.42
N GLY A 33 -18.12 5.01 -6.35
CA GLY A 33 -18.60 4.98 -7.74
C GLY A 33 -17.80 5.86 -8.72
N VAL A 34 -16.98 6.80 -8.23
CA VAL A 34 -16.09 7.64 -9.06
C VAL A 34 -14.64 7.24 -8.85
N LEU A 35 -14.18 7.27 -7.61
CA LEU A 35 -12.86 6.83 -7.18
C LEU A 35 -12.95 5.40 -6.66
N THR A 36 -11.96 4.58 -6.98
CA THR A 36 -11.75 3.27 -6.37
C THR A 36 -10.34 3.19 -5.85
N ILE A 37 -10.21 2.74 -4.60
CA ILE A 37 -8.94 2.33 -4.00
C ILE A 37 -9.03 0.83 -3.73
N GLU A 38 -8.20 0.04 -4.39
CA GLU A 38 -8.11 -1.39 -4.18
C GLU A 38 -6.86 -1.69 -3.37
N PHE A 39 -7.01 -2.49 -2.30
CA PHE A 39 -5.90 -3.00 -1.51
C PHE A 39 -5.70 -4.50 -1.75
N ASP A 40 -4.46 -4.92 -1.89
CA ASP A 40 -4.09 -6.34 -1.95
C ASP A 40 -3.89 -6.95 -0.54
N ALA A 41 -3.52 -8.23 -0.51
CA ALA A 41 -3.28 -8.95 0.74
C ALA A 41 -2.09 -8.42 1.55
N GLY A 42 -1.20 -7.64 0.94
CA GLY A 42 -0.08 -6.95 1.58
C GLY A 42 -0.37 -5.50 1.97
N LEU A 43 -1.64 -5.05 1.86
CA LEU A 43 -2.04 -3.65 2.03
C LEU A 43 -1.26 -2.68 1.14
N HIS A 44 -0.80 -3.14 -0.03
CA HIS A 44 -0.46 -2.26 -1.14
C HIS A 44 -1.75 -1.78 -1.78
N SER A 45 -1.73 -0.64 -2.46
CA SER A 45 -2.95 -0.08 -3.05
C SER A 45 -2.77 0.37 -4.49
N GLN A 46 -3.86 0.24 -5.24
CA GLN A 46 -4.04 0.76 -6.57
C GLN A 46 -5.22 1.73 -6.59
N ILE A 47 -5.04 2.86 -7.28
CA ILE A 47 -6.08 3.86 -7.47
C ILE A 47 -6.62 3.78 -8.90
N SER A 48 -7.94 3.87 -9.04
CA SER A 48 -8.60 4.00 -10.34
C SER A 48 -9.74 5.02 -10.28
N ARG A 49 -10.05 5.62 -11.43
CA ARG A 49 -11.21 6.51 -11.62
C ARG A 49 -12.11 5.94 -12.70
N GLY A 50 -13.33 5.57 -12.34
CA GLY A 50 -14.21 4.78 -13.20
C GLY A 50 -13.54 3.47 -13.60
N THR A 51 -13.30 3.28 -14.91
CA THR A 51 -12.60 2.10 -15.45
C THR A 51 -11.10 2.35 -15.70
N THR A 52 -10.60 3.55 -15.47
CA THR A 52 -9.21 3.91 -15.74
C THR A 52 -8.35 3.65 -14.51
N VAL A 53 -7.43 2.70 -14.61
CA VAL A 53 -6.40 2.48 -13.61
C VAL A 53 -5.37 3.61 -13.68
N LEU A 54 -5.11 4.26 -12.55
CA LEU A 54 -4.23 5.43 -12.46
C LEU A 54 -2.86 5.10 -11.88
N THR A 55 -2.73 4.04 -11.09
CA THR A 55 -1.47 3.67 -10.40
C THR A 55 -1.22 2.17 -10.53
N ALA A 56 0.03 1.74 -10.33
CA ALA A 56 0.32 0.33 -10.08
C ALA A 56 -0.19 -0.10 -8.68
N MET A 57 -0.25 -1.41 -8.44
CA MET A 57 -0.49 -1.97 -7.10
C MET A 57 0.83 -1.93 -6.31
N GLU A 58 1.02 -0.87 -5.54
CA GLU A 58 2.30 -0.56 -4.87
C GLU A 58 2.07 -0.10 -3.42
N PRO A 59 3.11 -0.07 -2.57
CA PRO A 59 2.96 0.42 -1.20
C PRO A 59 2.65 1.92 -1.16
N GLY A 60 1.38 2.25 -0.93
CA GLY A 60 0.94 3.64 -0.71
C GLY A 60 1.35 4.20 0.66
N GLU A 61 1.66 3.32 1.63
CA GLU A 61 2.14 3.70 2.95
C GLU A 61 3.35 2.85 3.36
N ALA A 62 4.27 3.47 4.09
CA ALA A 62 5.39 2.78 4.70
C ALA A 62 5.80 3.46 6.01
N ILE A 63 6.30 2.68 6.96
CA ILE A 63 6.96 3.17 8.17
C ILE A 63 8.46 2.84 8.10
N ARG A 64 9.29 3.81 8.45
CA ARG A 64 10.74 3.68 8.50
C ARG A 64 11.16 3.58 9.96
N LEU A 65 11.82 2.49 10.30
CA LEU A 65 12.41 2.27 11.60
C LEU A 65 13.87 2.75 11.59
N ASP A 66 14.48 2.79 12.77
CA ASP A 66 15.92 3.04 12.87
C ASP A 66 16.75 2.02 12.07
N GLY A 67 17.95 2.41 11.66
CA GLY A 67 18.80 1.63 10.76
C GLY A 67 18.27 1.53 9.32
N GLN A 68 17.41 2.47 8.91
CA GLN A 68 16.79 2.56 7.58
C GLN A 68 15.92 1.35 7.17
N ARG A 69 15.46 0.55 8.13
CA ARG A 69 14.55 -0.55 7.83
C ARG A 69 13.16 0.00 7.45
N VAL A 70 12.75 -0.26 6.21
CA VAL A 70 11.41 0.07 5.70
C VAL A 70 10.46 -1.09 5.94
N VAL A 71 9.26 -0.78 6.43
CA VAL A 71 8.14 -1.72 6.53
C VAL A 71 6.97 -1.12 5.76
N ASP A 72 6.69 -1.72 4.62
CA ASP A 72 5.71 -1.26 3.61
C ASP A 72 4.63 -2.31 3.32
N ARG A 73 4.96 -3.59 3.52
CA ARG A 73 4.03 -4.71 3.42
C ARG A 73 3.41 -5.09 4.76
N PHE A 74 2.08 -5.04 4.83
CA PHE A 74 1.28 -5.44 5.99
C PHE A 74 0.22 -6.45 5.57
N LEU A 75 0.24 -7.65 6.13
CA LEU A 75 -0.74 -8.67 5.80
C LEU A 75 -2.13 -8.22 6.27
N LEU A 76 -3.08 -8.11 5.35
CA LEU A 76 -4.48 -7.77 5.63
C LEU A 76 -5.11 -8.85 6.53
N ILE A 77 -5.63 -8.44 7.69
CA ILE A 77 -6.26 -9.33 8.68
C ILE A 77 -7.78 -9.12 8.71
N ASP A 78 -8.23 -7.88 8.71
CA ASP A 78 -9.66 -7.56 8.70
C ASP A 78 -9.99 -6.31 7.89
N GLN A 79 -11.26 -6.24 7.50
CA GLN A 79 -11.86 -5.08 6.89
C GLN A 79 -13.30 -4.92 7.37
N THR A 80 -13.72 -3.68 7.62
CA THR A 80 -15.11 -3.33 7.90
C THR A 80 -15.55 -2.14 7.06
N ARG A 81 -16.86 -1.99 6.91
CA ARG A 81 -17.50 -0.82 6.30
C ARG A 81 -18.68 -0.40 7.16
N GLU A 82 -18.74 0.88 7.47
CA GLU A 82 -19.79 1.47 8.32
C GLU A 82 -20.31 2.75 7.68
N THR A 83 -21.59 3.03 7.84
CA THR A 83 -22.16 4.35 7.51
C THR A 83 -21.73 5.37 8.56
N VAL A 84 -21.38 6.57 8.12
CA VAL A 84 -21.00 7.69 8.98
C VAL A 84 -21.79 8.94 8.61
N ALA A 85 -21.96 9.83 9.58
CA ALA A 85 -22.50 11.16 9.36
C ALA A 85 -21.77 12.15 10.27
N GLY A 86 -21.51 13.36 9.76
CA GLY A 86 -20.82 14.40 10.52
C GLY A 86 -21.00 15.78 9.88
N PRO A 87 -20.17 16.77 10.28
CA PRO A 87 -20.26 18.15 9.78
C PRO A 87 -20.20 18.28 8.25
N HIS A 88 -19.56 17.32 7.58
CA HIS A 88 -19.42 17.30 6.12
C HIS A 88 -20.48 16.44 5.39
N GLY A 89 -21.51 15.97 6.11
CA GLY A 89 -22.59 15.15 5.56
C GLY A 89 -22.47 13.67 5.90
N ALA A 90 -23.31 12.87 5.25
CA ALA A 90 -23.29 11.41 5.34
C ALA A 90 -22.24 10.79 4.40
N GLY A 91 -21.93 9.52 4.65
CA GLY A 91 -21.08 8.72 3.79
C GLY A 91 -20.75 7.37 4.42
N HIS A 92 -19.59 6.82 4.07
CA HIS A 92 -19.11 5.56 4.60
C HIS A 92 -17.63 5.61 4.96
N VAL A 93 -17.27 4.96 6.06
CA VAL A 93 -15.88 4.68 6.41
C VAL A 93 -15.59 3.20 6.19
N HIS A 94 -14.50 2.93 5.49
CA HIS A 94 -13.87 1.62 5.44
C HIS A 94 -12.72 1.60 6.42
N ARG A 95 -12.57 0.52 7.18
CA ARG A 95 -11.45 0.33 8.09
C ARG A 95 -10.76 -0.97 7.72
N LEU A 96 -9.46 -0.90 7.48
CA LEU A 96 -8.61 -2.05 7.21
C LEU A 96 -7.58 -2.17 8.32
N ARG A 97 -7.28 -3.40 8.73
CA ARG A 97 -6.20 -3.70 9.66
C ARG A 97 -5.28 -4.74 9.08
N GLY A 98 -3.98 -4.51 9.20
CA GLY A 98 -2.98 -5.50 8.84
C GLY A 98 -1.79 -5.49 9.79
N THR A 99 -0.95 -6.53 9.70
CA THR A 99 0.27 -6.63 10.51
C THR A 99 1.49 -6.95 9.68
N ALA A 100 2.65 -6.52 10.17
CA ALA A 100 3.95 -6.84 9.62
C ALA A 100 4.82 -7.55 10.66
N ALA A 101 5.92 -8.14 10.20
CA ALA A 101 6.92 -8.74 11.07
C ALA A 101 7.45 -7.72 12.10
N GLY A 102 7.79 -8.20 13.30
CA GLY A 102 8.21 -7.33 14.41
C GLY A 102 7.06 -6.76 15.23
N GLY A 103 5.83 -7.25 15.02
CA GLY A 103 4.68 -6.87 15.86
C GLY A 103 4.18 -5.46 15.58
N ILE A 104 4.18 -5.04 14.31
CA ILE A 104 3.64 -3.74 13.91
C ILE A 104 2.26 -3.95 13.30
N GLU A 105 1.26 -3.28 13.84
CA GLU A 105 -0.09 -3.21 13.29
C GLU A 105 -0.26 -1.89 12.52
N LYS A 106 -0.82 -1.97 11.30
CA LYS A 106 -1.27 -0.83 10.50
C LYS A 106 -2.80 -0.83 10.49
N ARG A 107 -3.41 0.32 10.79
CA ARG A 107 -4.83 0.59 10.51
C ARG A 107 -4.94 1.67 9.45
N VAL A 108 -5.75 1.41 8.42
CA VAL A 108 -6.09 2.39 7.39
C VAL A 108 -7.59 2.62 7.46
N SER A 109 -8.01 3.87 7.70
CA SER A 109 -9.41 4.28 7.56
C SER A 109 -9.54 5.15 6.32
N VAL A 110 -10.50 4.82 5.46
CA VAL A 110 -10.82 5.59 4.25
C VAL A 110 -12.28 5.99 4.32
N THR A 111 -12.54 7.28 4.35
CA THR A 111 -13.91 7.82 4.35
C THR A 111 -14.24 8.41 3.00
N PHE A 112 -15.36 7.97 2.44
CA PHE A 112 -16.04 8.61 1.31
C PHE A 112 -17.27 9.34 1.83
N LEU A 113 -17.46 10.59 1.42
CA LEU A 113 -18.61 11.41 1.79
C LEU A 113 -19.49 11.60 0.56
N ASP A 114 -20.79 11.37 0.68
CA ASP A 114 -21.72 11.36 -0.46
C ASP A 114 -21.75 12.71 -1.21
N ARG A 115 -21.48 13.80 -0.48
CA ARG A 115 -21.40 15.16 -1.02
C ARG A 115 -20.17 15.39 -1.92
N TYR A 116 -19.11 14.58 -1.79
CA TYR A 116 -17.84 14.77 -2.49
C TYR A 116 -17.40 13.50 -3.25
N PRO A 117 -18.12 13.07 -4.30
CA PRO A 117 -17.68 11.95 -5.12
C PRO A 117 -16.30 12.21 -5.73
N GLY A 118 -15.43 11.21 -5.71
CA GLY A 118 -14.04 11.31 -6.15
C GLY A 118 -13.06 11.74 -5.06
N LEU A 119 -13.51 11.98 -3.82
CA LEU A 119 -12.67 12.37 -2.69
C LEU A 119 -12.62 11.25 -1.63
N ALA A 120 -11.41 10.82 -1.29
CA ALA A 120 -11.16 9.92 -0.18
C ALA A 120 -10.42 10.65 0.94
N LEU A 121 -10.92 10.56 2.17
CA LEU A 121 -10.22 11.04 3.36
C LEU A 121 -9.50 9.86 4.01
N LEU A 122 -8.17 9.91 4.09
CA LEU A 122 -7.35 8.83 4.62
C LEU A 122 -6.85 9.17 6.03
N ASN A 123 -6.92 8.18 6.91
CA ASN A 123 -6.26 8.20 8.22
C ASN A 123 -5.49 6.89 8.40
N VAL A 124 -4.18 7.00 8.62
CA VAL A 124 -3.28 5.85 8.76
C VAL A 124 -2.65 5.89 10.14
N GLN A 125 -2.74 4.77 10.86
CA GLN A 125 -2.21 4.62 12.20
C GLN A 125 -1.31 3.38 12.28
N TYR A 126 -0.19 3.53 12.97
CA TYR A 126 0.70 2.42 13.29
C TYR A 126 0.70 2.18 14.79
N ARG A 127 0.70 0.91 15.20
CA ARG A 127 0.78 0.51 16.60
C ARG A 127 1.82 -0.59 16.77
N ASN A 128 2.73 -0.40 17.72
CA ASN A 128 3.57 -1.49 18.21
C ASN A 128 2.73 -2.39 19.12
N VAL A 129 2.54 -3.64 18.71
CA VAL A 129 1.88 -4.72 19.47
C VAL A 129 2.88 -5.82 19.87
N GLY A 130 4.17 -5.64 19.55
CA GLY A 130 5.27 -6.51 19.98
C GLY A 130 5.75 -6.21 21.40
N ALA A 131 6.65 -7.06 21.90
CA ALA A 131 7.22 -6.92 23.24
C ALA A 131 8.39 -5.92 23.31
N THR A 132 8.98 -5.57 22.17
CA THR A 132 10.16 -4.70 22.10
C THR A 132 9.77 -3.29 21.65
N PRO A 133 10.26 -2.23 22.30
CA PRO A 133 10.12 -0.86 21.78
C PRO A 133 10.65 -0.74 20.35
N LEU A 134 10.01 0.10 19.54
CA LEU A 134 10.41 0.38 18.16
C LEU A 134 10.70 1.86 18.01
N ALA A 135 11.91 2.19 17.56
CA ALA A 135 12.27 3.55 17.18
C ALA A 135 11.78 3.85 15.76
N VAL A 136 10.91 4.85 15.62
CA VAL A 136 10.35 5.28 14.34
C VAL A 136 11.16 6.47 13.82
N ALA A 137 11.78 6.32 12.66
CA ALA A 137 12.57 7.36 11.99
C ALA A 137 11.72 8.21 11.03
N GLY A 138 10.57 7.70 10.58
CA GLY A 138 9.65 8.43 9.72
C GLY A 138 8.56 7.54 9.14
N TRP A 139 7.66 8.13 8.37
CA TRP A 139 6.61 7.42 7.65
C TRP A 139 6.24 8.16 6.38
N GLN A 140 5.56 7.47 5.48
CA GLN A 140 4.91 8.03 4.30
C GLN A 140 3.50 7.47 4.18
N THR A 141 2.61 8.27 3.59
CA THR A 141 1.20 7.94 3.43
C THR A 141 0.71 8.50 2.09
N ALA A 142 -0.16 7.74 1.41
CA ALA A 142 -0.74 8.11 0.13
C ALA A 142 0.32 8.47 -0.95
N THR A 143 1.45 7.77 -0.95
CA THR A 143 2.49 7.92 -1.97
C THR A 143 2.20 6.97 -3.11
N HIS A 144 1.56 7.48 -4.16
CA HIS A 144 1.25 6.70 -5.36
C HIS A 144 1.86 7.35 -6.59
N ASP A 145 2.56 6.55 -7.39
CA ASP A 145 3.05 6.97 -8.69
C ASP A 145 1.97 6.77 -9.74
N LEU A 146 1.69 7.83 -10.50
CA LEU A 146 0.79 7.74 -11.64
C LEU A 146 1.43 6.92 -12.76
N LEU A 147 0.63 6.06 -13.37
CA LEU A 147 1.03 5.36 -14.59
C LEU A 147 1.33 6.38 -15.69
N PRO A 148 2.28 6.07 -16.60
CA PRO A 148 2.59 6.96 -17.71
C PRO A 148 1.36 7.31 -18.55
N HIS A 149 1.18 8.59 -18.84
CA HIS A 149 0.13 9.09 -19.73
C HIS A 149 0.76 9.93 -20.85
N PRO A 150 0.31 9.82 -22.11
CA PRO A 150 0.89 10.56 -23.24
C PRO A 150 0.97 12.08 -23.04
N ASP A 151 -0.04 12.65 -22.38
CA ASP A 151 -0.11 14.09 -22.09
C ASP A 151 0.70 14.51 -20.85
N GLY A 152 1.40 13.56 -20.22
CA GLY A 152 2.02 13.74 -18.91
C GLY A 152 0.99 13.81 -17.77
N ALA A 153 1.45 14.24 -16.60
CA ALA A 153 0.60 14.48 -15.44
C ALA A 153 0.97 15.82 -14.79
N TRP A 154 -0.05 16.54 -14.34
CA TRP A 154 0.11 17.74 -13.53
C TRP A 154 -0.54 17.49 -12.18
N SER A 155 0.21 17.71 -11.11
CA SER A 155 -0.32 17.74 -9.75
C SER A 155 -0.16 19.14 -9.17
N PHE A 156 -1.14 19.54 -8.36
CA PHE A 156 -1.04 20.72 -7.51
C PHE A 156 -0.98 20.24 -6.07
N SER A 157 0.14 20.49 -5.39
CA SER A 157 0.28 20.28 -3.95
C SER A 157 0.36 21.64 -3.26
N GLY A 158 -0.79 22.15 -2.82
CA GLY A 158 -0.84 23.28 -1.90
C GLY A 158 -0.45 22.85 -0.49
N ALA A 159 0.39 23.62 0.18
CA ALA A 159 0.64 23.48 1.61
C ALA A 159 -0.02 24.65 2.35
N SER A 160 -0.64 24.37 3.50
CA SER A 160 -1.07 25.40 4.44
C SER A 160 -0.15 25.36 5.65
N TYR A 161 0.43 26.49 5.99
CA TYR A 161 1.26 26.67 7.18
C TYR A 161 0.47 27.49 8.19
N PRO A 162 0.50 27.15 9.49
CA PRO A 162 0.04 28.06 10.52
C PRO A 162 0.91 29.32 10.49
N ASP A 163 0.24 30.47 10.54
CA ASP A 163 0.80 31.80 10.74
C ASP A 163 1.48 31.97 12.11
#